data_AF-A0ABD0V132-F1
#
_entry.id   AF-A0ABD0V132-F1
#
_cell.length_a   1.000
_cell.length_b   1.000
_cell.length_c   1.000
_cell.angle_alpha   90.00
_cell.angle_beta   90.00
_cell.angle_gamma   90.00
#
_symmetry.space_group_name_H-M   'P 1'
#
loop_
_entity.id
_entity.type
_entity.pdbx_description
1 polymer ?
#
loop_
_entity_poly.entity_id
_entity_poly.type
_entity_poly.pdbx_seq_one_letter_code
_entity_poly.pdbx_strand_id
1 'polypeptide(L)'
;MSISGGGRRLWTILRGAQVLSGSGQQLTSHLVENPRSAPFSHGQSSLPRNFFASPFGKNTNFARVMLTGQKWGPSLLVHAHFSTEANKEDAVLPESAQELYAELLKSVEAKTMPPNALLWSLIEKCSNKEDIKLLFQILQRLRVFRLSNLRIHANFNFHLCLKVTEACVRSDALEYGMKALWKHNVYGLTPTISSAHRLLLHAKEHNDVKLMEKIMDVLKKNLLPLQPGTADIVFSICYNTNNWKLLSKYAKRFLKAGVKLHRTAYDNLMEFAAKMGDAKSILKTEQHRSKHLKWHTFGTGFACAKAYLIERKPENAAAVISLLYQELPDAKKPFVADEVQKLVSEWPSELLKRKKGEEKEALLESLRSDIPVMISSLLSIGIAPTVNLDELKC
;
A
#
# COMPACT_ATOMS: atom_id res chain seq x y z
N MET A 1 25.27 32.82 -5.54
CA MET A 1 25.68 31.41 -5.41
C MET A 1 25.75 31.06 -3.93
N SER A 2 25.41 29.81 -3.58
CA SER A 2 25.14 29.23 -2.24
C SER A 2 23.80 29.56 -1.59
N ILE A 3 22.87 28.59 -1.63
CA ILE A 3 21.84 28.41 -0.60
C ILE A 3 21.74 26.91 -0.29
N SER A 4 22.06 26.58 0.97
CA SER A 4 21.74 25.32 1.63
C SER A 4 20.93 25.65 2.90
N GLY A 5 20.05 24.74 3.33
CA GLY A 5 19.70 24.63 4.76
C GLY A 5 18.25 24.90 5.18
N GLY A 6 17.28 24.13 4.68
CA GLY A 6 15.89 24.15 5.16
C GLY A 6 15.45 22.93 5.99
N GLY A 7 16.38 22.17 6.58
CA GLY A 7 16.11 20.83 7.14
C GLY A 7 16.17 20.66 8.66
N ARG A 8 16.44 21.72 9.45
CA ARG A 8 16.72 21.59 10.91
C ARG A 8 15.70 22.23 11.85
N ARG A 9 14.52 22.65 11.38
CA ARG A 9 13.50 23.29 12.26
C ARG A 9 12.47 22.32 12.87
N LEU A 10 12.23 21.16 12.28
CA LEU A 10 11.25 20.17 12.80
C LEU A 10 11.72 19.46 14.08
N TRP A 11 13.03 19.32 14.27
CA TRP A 11 13.56 18.64 15.47
C TRP A 11 13.58 19.56 16.70
N THR A 12 13.65 20.88 16.50
CA THR A 12 13.77 21.86 17.58
C THR A 12 12.42 22.18 18.22
N ILE A 13 11.32 22.20 17.46
CA ILE A 13 9.98 22.46 18.02
C ILE A 13 9.52 21.30 18.93
N LEU A 14 9.90 20.06 18.62
CA LEU A 14 9.59 18.90 19.46
C LEU A 14 10.48 18.75 20.70
N ARG A 15 11.57 19.53 20.84
CA ARG A 15 12.43 19.60 22.03
C ARG A 15 12.31 20.91 22.82
N GLY A 16 11.86 21.99 22.17
CA GLY A 16 11.88 23.36 22.72
C GLY A 16 10.88 23.63 23.84
N ALA A 17 9.93 22.74 24.11
CA ALA A 17 8.96 22.91 25.18
C ALA A 17 9.51 22.59 26.60
N GLN A 18 10.80 22.28 26.75
CA GLN A 18 11.41 22.00 28.06
C GLN A 18 12.41 23.04 28.56
N VAL A 19 12.74 24.11 27.82
CA VAL A 19 13.75 25.07 28.27
C VAL A 19 13.37 26.50 27.84
N LEU A 20 13.32 27.39 28.84
CA LEU A 20 13.26 28.87 28.83
C LEU A 20 11.90 29.53 29.11
N SER A 21 11.57 29.52 30.40
CA SER A 21 11.19 30.75 31.11
C SER A 21 12.39 31.72 31.08
N GLY A 22 12.19 32.98 30.69
CA GLY A 22 13.21 34.02 30.86
C GLY A 22 13.24 35.11 29.79
N SER A 23 12.62 36.25 30.12
CA SER A 23 12.94 37.63 29.71
C SER A 23 12.95 38.01 28.22
N GLY A 24 12.17 39.04 27.91
CA GLY A 24 12.02 39.60 26.57
C GLY A 24 13.18 40.45 26.08
N GLN A 25 13.13 40.80 24.80
CA GLN A 25 13.25 42.18 24.33
C GLN A 25 12.80 42.27 22.86
N GLN A 26 12.22 43.43 22.56
CA GLN A 26 11.68 43.88 21.29
C GLN A 26 12.73 43.96 20.19
N LEU A 27 12.28 43.88 18.93
CA LEU A 27 12.69 44.81 17.86
C LEU A 27 11.72 44.76 16.67
N THR A 28 11.01 45.88 16.52
CA THR A 28 10.45 46.54 15.33
C THR A 28 11.48 46.62 14.18
N SER A 29 11.21 46.80 12.89
CA SER A 29 10.04 47.14 12.06
C SER A 29 10.50 47.28 10.58
N HIS A 30 9.53 47.44 9.65
CA HIS A 30 9.62 48.14 8.34
C HIS A 30 10.39 47.44 7.19
N LEU A 31 10.00 47.44 5.90
CA LEU A 31 9.00 48.12 5.03
C LEU A 31 8.80 47.16 3.80
N VAL A 32 7.59 46.87 3.33
CA VAL A 32 6.84 47.54 2.23
C VAL A 32 7.55 47.51 0.87
N GLU A 33 7.02 46.73 -0.08
CA GLU A 33 6.56 47.18 -1.42
C GLU A 33 6.02 46.00 -2.26
N ASN A 34 4.70 46.01 -2.44
CA ASN A 34 3.99 45.57 -3.65
C ASN A 34 3.73 46.88 -4.45
N PRO A 35 3.34 46.92 -5.75
CA PRO A 35 2.20 46.14 -6.27
C PRO A 35 2.14 45.89 -7.80
N ARG A 36 0.96 45.37 -8.23
CA ARG A 36 0.29 45.46 -9.55
C ARG A 36 0.55 44.32 -10.54
N SER A 37 -0.41 43.72 -11.26
CA SER A 37 -1.90 43.62 -11.29
C SER A 37 -2.23 43.03 -12.68
N ALA A 38 -2.88 41.85 -12.80
CA ALA A 38 -4.30 41.65 -13.17
C ALA A 38 -4.48 41.34 -14.69
N PRO A 39 -5.68 41.02 -15.19
CA PRO A 39 -6.68 40.02 -14.80
C PRO A 39 -7.07 39.11 -16.00
N PHE A 40 -7.89 38.07 -15.83
CA PHE A 40 -9.00 37.74 -16.75
C PHE A 40 -9.94 36.69 -16.14
N SER A 41 -11.19 36.77 -16.57
CA SER A 41 -12.40 36.52 -15.80
C SER A 41 -13.22 35.34 -16.34
N HIS A 42 -13.97 34.73 -15.42
CA HIS A 42 -15.27 34.05 -15.56
C HIS A 42 -15.59 33.11 -16.75
N GLY A 43 -15.93 31.87 -16.38
CA GLY A 43 -16.97 31.08 -17.02
C GLY A 43 -17.68 30.23 -15.97
N GLN A 44 -18.87 30.66 -15.54
CA GLN A 44 -19.81 29.86 -14.75
C GLN A 44 -20.61 28.96 -15.69
N SER A 45 -20.79 27.69 -15.31
CA SER A 45 -22.00 26.93 -15.62
C SER A 45 -22.27 25.92 -14.51
N SER A 46 -23.55 25.70 -14.26
CA SER A 46 -24.14 25.10 -13.08
C SER A 46 -24.78 23.72 -13.37
N LEU A 47 -24.76 22.87 -12.33
CA LEU A 47 -25.53 21.61 -12.10
C LEU A 47 -25.07 20.31 -12.82
N PRO A 48 -25.39 19.11 -12.30
CA PRO A 48 -25.45 18.63 -10.91
C PRO A 48 -24.57 17.38 -10.66
N ARG A 49 -24.43 17.00 -9.38
CA ARG A 49 -23.70 15.82 -8.89
C ARG A 49 -24.21 14.51 -9.50
N ASN A 50 -23.28 13.71 -10.05
CA ASN A 50 -23.29 12.25 -10.00
C ASN A 50 -21.86 11.74 -10.33
N PHE A 51 -21.13 11.24 -9.33
CA PHE A 51 -19.85 10.56 -9.54
C PHE A 51 -19.93 9.13 -8.99
N PHE A 52 -20.41 8.22 -9.84
CA PHE A 52 -19.82 6.90 -9.96
C PHE A 52 -18.85 6.97 -11.15
N ALA A 53 -17.55 6.92 -10.91
CA ALA A 53 -16.55 6.78 -11.96
C ALA A 53 -15.46 5.80 -11.52
N SER A 54 -15.49 4.63 -12.16
CA SER A 54 -14.43 3.63 -12.19
C SER A 54 -13.11 4.26 -12.63
N PRO A 55 -11.96 4.01 -11.95
CA PRO A 55 -10.71 4.65 -12.32
C PRO A 55 -9.81 3.69 -13.11
N PHE A 56 -10.26 3.09 -14.21
CA PHE A 56 -9.33 2.51 -15.21
C PHE A 56 -9.88 2.65 -16.63
N GLY A 57 -9.73 3.85 -17.19
CA GLY A 57 -9.77 4.10 -18.62
C GLY A 57 -8.45 3.68 -19.27
N LYS A 58 -8.54 2.90 -20.35
CA LYS A 58 -7.46 2.38 -21.18
C LYS A 58 -6.54 3.52 -21.68
N ASN A 59 -5.25 3.47 -21.37
CA ASN A 59 -4.21 3.54 -22.41
C ASN A 59 -2.80 3.23 -21.89
N THR A 60 -2.07 2.58 -22.77
CA THR A 60 -0.70 2.09 -22.73
C THR A 60 0.32 3.22 -22.53
N ASN A 61 1.30 3.01 -21.65
CA ASN A 61 2.68 3.56 -21.66
C ASN A 61 3.39 3.55 -20.27
N PHE A 62 3.19 2.51 -19.45
CA PHE A 62 3.89 2.39 -18.16
C PHE A 62 5.09 1.41 -18.15
N ALA A 63 5.55 0.98 -19.33
CA ALA A 63 6.63 -0.02 -19.45
C ALA A 63 8.03 0.54 -19.72
N ARG A 64 8.28 1.86 -19.65
CA ARG A 64 9.57 2.43 -20.13
C ARG A 64 10.37 3.32 -19.17
N VAL A 65 10.28 3.11 -17.85
CA VAL A 65 11.28 3.69 -16.93
C VAL A 65 11.49 2.78 -15.73
N MET A 66 12.34 1.75 -15.83
CA MET A 66 13.09 1.15 -14.70
C MET A 66 14.15 0.16 -15.23
N LEU A 67 15.00 0.60 -16.16
CA LEU A 67 16.25 -0.09 -16.48
C LEU A 67 17.37 0.94 -16.57
N THR A 68 17.86 1.41 -15.42
CA THR A 68 19.22 1.94 -15.31
C THR A 68 19.79 1.56 -13.94
N GLY A 69 20.99 0.96 -13.94
CA GLY A 69 21.84 0.92 -12.76
C GLY A 69 22.22 -0.45 -12.20
N GLN A 70 22.66 -1.42 -13.01
CA GLN A 70 23.64 -2.41 -12.55
C GLN A 70 24.55 -2.83 -13.70
N LYS A 71 25.79 -2.31 -13.69
CA LYS A 71 26.88 -2.71 -14.60
C LYS A 71 27.35 -4.12 -14.23
N TRP A 72 27.15 -5.08 -15.11
CA TRP A 72 27.83 -6.38 -15.10
C TRP A 72 28.56 -6.51 -16.45
N GLY A 73 29.84 -6.89 -16.40
CA GLY A 73 30.75 -6.93 -17.56
C GLY A 73 30.36 -7.94 -18.64
N PRO A 74 31.01 -7.89 -19.82
CA PRO A 74 30.56 -8.61 -21.01
C PRO A 74 30.79 -10.12 -20.82
N SER A 75 29.71 -10.88 -20.65
CA SER A 75 29.74 -12.32 -20.89
C SER A 75 29.45 -12.57 -22.36
N LEU A 76 30.34 -13.32 -23.01
CA LEU A 76 30.20 -13.75 -24.41
C LEU A 76 28.82 -14.38 -24.63
N LEU A 77 27.98 -13.68 -25.39
CA LEU A 77 26.78 -14.25 -25.98
C LEU A 77 27.22 -15.24 -27.06
N VAL A 78 27.16 -16.53 -26.76
CA VAL A 78 27.08 -17.54 -27.81
C VAL A 78 25.70 -17.38 -28.45
N HIS A 79 25.67 -16.60 -29.53
CA HIS A 79 24.51 -16.48 -30.40
C HIS A 79 24.39 -17.81 -31.17
N ALA A 80 23.58 -18.73 -30.65
CA ALA A 80 23.16 -19.87 -31.45
C ALA A 80 22.16 -19.34 -32.49
N HIS A 81 22.59 -19.31 -33.76
CA HIS A 81 21.72 -19.05 -34.90
C HIS A 81 20.65 -20.16 -34.95
N PHE A 82 19.39 -19.78 -34.77
CA PHE A 82 18.27 -20.71 -34.89
C PHE A 82 17.70 -20.62 -36.30
N SER A 83 17.62 -21.79 -36.95
CA SER A 83 17.15 -21.98 -38.31
C SER A 83 15.68 -21.56 -38.44
N THR A 84 15.42 -20.67 -39.39
CA THR A 84 14.08 -20.27 -39.83
C THR A 84 13.63 -21.25 -40.92
N GLU A 85 13.23 -22.45 -40.55
CA GLU A 85 12.35 -23.26 -41.40
C GLU A 85 10.93 -23.18 -40.83
N ALA A 86 10.21 -22.17 -41.32
CA ALA A 86 8.78 -22.08 -41.19
C ALA A 86 8.15 -23.08 -42.18
N ASN A 87 7.89 -24.31 -41.71
CA ASN A 87 6.84 -25.11 -42.34
C ASN A 87 5.51 -24.43 -42.01
N LYS A 88 5.00 -23.67 -42.98
CA LYS A 88 3.58 -23.30 -43.09
C LYS A 88 2.79 -24.57 -43.40
N GLU A 89 2.61 -25.40 -42.40
CA GLU A 89 1.42 -26.25 -42.35
C GLU A 89 0.44 -25.51 -41.45
N ASP A 90 -0.79 -25.33 -41.92
CA ASP A 90 -1.91 -24.81 -41.15
C ASP A 90 -2.20 -25.76 -39.98
N ALA A 91 -1.38 -25.71 -38.94
CA ALA A 91 -1.64 -26.38 -37.69
C ALA A 91 -2.78 -25.63 -37.03
N VAL A 92 -3.99 -26.20 -37.13
CA VAL A 92 -5.15 -25.80 -36.35
C VAL A 92 -4.70 -25.65 -34.89
N LEU A 93 -4.69 -24.41 -34.38
CA LEU A 93 -4.33 -24.14 -33.00
C LEU A 93 -5.29 -24.95 -32.11
N PRO A 94 -4.79 -25.89 -31.28
CA PRO A 94 -5.66 -26.80 -30.54
C PRO A 94 -6.64 -26.01 -29.68
N GLU A 95 -7.92 -26.36 -29.75
CA GLU A 95 -9.00 -25.52 -29.24
C GLU A 95 -9.12 -25.59 -27.72
N SER A 96 -8.75 -26.72 -27.13
CA SER A 96 -8.87 -26.98 -25.70
C SER A 96 -7.53 -27.02 -24.95
N ALA A 97 -7.55 -26.72 -23.64
CA ALA A 97 -6.39 -26.88 -22.77
C ALA A 97 -5.89 -28.34 -22.72
N GLN A 98 -6.81 -29.31 -22.89
CA GLN A 98 -6.48 -30.73 -22.90
C GLN A 98 -5.69 -31.15 -24.14
N GLU A 99 -6.04 -30.64 -25.32
CA GLU A 99 -5.28 -30.91 -26.55
C GLU A 99 -3.88 -30.30 -26.49
N LEU A 100 -3.78 -29.03 -26.04
CA LEU A 100 -2.48 -28.37 -25.84
C LEU A 100 -1.59 -29.14 -24.85
N TYR A 101 -2.19 -29.66 -23.78
CA TYR A 101 -1.49 -30.54 -22.84
C TYR A 101 -1.00 -31.83 -23.52
N ALA A 102 -1.84 -32.49 -24.31
CA ALA A 102 -1.50 -33.75 -24.99
C ALA A 102 -0.37 -33.56 -26.01
N GLU A 103 -0.36 -32.44 -26.74
CA GLU A 103 0.69 -32.12 -27.71
C GLU A 103 2.04 -31.83 -27.03
N LEU A 104 2.01 -31.04 -25.94
CA LEU A 104 3.20 -30.81 -25.10
C LEU A 104 3.73 -32.14 -24.53
N LEU A 105 2.83 -33.00 -24.05
CA LEU A 105 3.18 -34.30 -23.49
C LEU A 105 3.86 -35.19 -24.53
N LYS A 106 3.30 -35.27 -25.74
CA LYS A 106 3.87 -36.03 -26.87
C LYS A 106 5.29 -35.56 -27.21
N SER A 107 5.52 -34.24 -27.20
CA SER A 107 6.86 -33.67 -27.46
C SER A 107 7.87 -34.08 -26.37
N VAL A 108 7.46 -33.99 -25.10
CA VAL A 108 8.33 -34.38 -23.97
C VAL A 108 8.65 -35.88 -24.00
N GLU A 109 7.68 -36.74 -24.33
CA GLU A 109 7.87 -38.20 -24.45
C GLU A 109 8.73 -38.58 -25.65
N ALA A 110 8.59 -37.87 -26.77
CA ALA A 110 9.48 -37.97 -27.93
C ALA A 110 10.90 -37.42 -27.68
N LYS A 111 11.16 -36.86 -26.49
CA LYS A 111 12.40 -36.19 -26.09
C LYS A 111 12.76 -35.01 -27.01
N THR A 112 11.78 -34.40 -27.66
CA THR A 112 11.95 -33.21 -28.49
C THR A 112 11.62 -31.96 -27.69
N MET A 113 12.20 -30.81 -28.07
CA MET A 113 11.90 -29.55 -27.42
C MET A 113 10.47 -29.11 -27.80
N PRO A 114 9.53 -28.99 -26.84
CA PRO A 114 8.20 -28.48 -27.15
C PRO A 114 8.27 -27.00 -27.53
N PRO A 115 7.49 -26.55 -28.53
CA PRO A 115 7.38 -25.14 -28.86
C PRO A 115 6.95 -24.32 -27.64
N ASN A 116 7.72 -23.26 -27.34
CA ASN A 116 7.45 -22.40 -26.18
C ASN A 116 6.04 -21.76 -26.24
N ALA A 117 5.55 -21.46 -27.45
CA ALA A 117 4.23 -20.87 -27.68
C ALA A 117 3.10 -21.74 -27.10
N LEU A 118 3.17 -23.07 -27.23
CA LEU A 118 2.14 -23.99 -26.74
C LEU A 118 1.94 -23.89 -25.23
N LEU A 119 3.02 -23.71 -24.45
CA LEU A 119 2.92 -23.54 -23.01
C LEU A 119 2.19 -22.25 -22.63
N TRP A 120 2.47 -21.14 -23.34
CA TRP A 120 1.78 -19.88 -23.11
C TRP A 120 0.30 -19.98 -23.48
N SER A 121 -0.02 -20.60 -24.63
CA SER A 121 -1.39 -20.87 -25.04
C SER A 121 -2.13 -21.74 -24.03
N LEU A 122 -1.48 -22.77 -23.45
CA LEU A 122 -2.08 -23.59 -22.41
C LEU A 122 -2.44 -22.75 -21.18
N ILE A 123 -1.52 -21.91 -20.72
CA ILE A 123 -1.75 -21.02 -19.57
C ILE A 123 -2.91 -20.07 -19.83
N GLU A 124 -3.02 -19.52 -21.04
CA GLU A 124 -4.12 -18.64 -21.43
C GLU A 124 -5.46 -19.38 -21.48
N LYS A 125 -5.48 -20.62 -21.97
CA LYS A 125 -6.71 -21.40 -22.08
C LYS A 125 -7.19 -22.06 -20.78
N CYS A 126 -6.36 -22.16 -19.74
CA CYS A 126 -6.80 -22.69 -18.45
C CYS A 126 -8.01 -21.91 -17.90
N SER A 127 -9.15 -22.58 -17.77
CA SER A 127 -10.42 -21.97 -17.37
C SER A 127 -10.92 -22.50 -16.02
N ASN A 128 -10.63 -23.75 -15.71
CA ASN A 128 -11.09 -24.45 -14.50
C ASN A 128 -9.93 -25.11 -13.75
N LYS A 129 -10.24 -25.76 -12.63
CA LYS A 129 -9.25 -26.37 -11.74
C LYS A 129 -8.57 -27.59 -12.37
N GLU A 130 -9.27 -28.29 -13.26
CA GLU A 130 -8.81 -29.46 -14.00
C GLU A 130 -7.75 -29.05 -15.02
N ASP A 131 -7.97 -27.96 -15.76
CA ASP A 131 -6.99 -27.38 -16.67
C ASP A 131 -5.70 -26.98 -15.92
N ILE A 132 -5.85 -26.36 -14.75
CA ILE A 132 -4.71 -25.99 -13.90
C ILE A 132 -3.96 -27.24 -13.41
N LYS A 133 -4.67 -28.32 -13.10
CA LYS A 133 -4.02 -29.59 -12.74
C LYS A 133 -3.18 -30.13 -13.91
N LEU A 134 -3.70 -30.09 -15.13
CA LEU A 134 -2.95 -30.47 -16.34
C LEU A 134 -1.73 -29.57 -16.55
N LEU A 135 -1.88 -28.25 -16.38
CA LEU A 135 -0.79 -27.28 -16.45
C LEU A 135 0.33 -27.61 -15.46
N PHE A 136 0.01 -27.92 -14.21
CA PHE A 136 1.03 -28.26 -13.21
C PHE A 136 1.69 -29.61 -13.48
N GLN A 137 0.96 -30.58 -14.02
CA GLN A 137 1.53 -31.87 -14.46
C GLN A 137 2.54 -31.67 -15.58
N ILE A 138 2.22 -30.88 -16.60
CA ILE A 138 3.15 -30.63 -17.71
C ILE A 138 4.35 -29.79 -17.27
N LEU A 139 4.17 -28.79 -16.40
CA LEU A 139 5.29 -28.02 -15.83
C LEU A 139 6.30 -28.91 -15.09
N GLN A 140 5.82 -29.89 -14.33
CA GLN A 140 6.68 -30.87 -13.66
C GLN A 140 7.45 -31.72 -14.68
N ARG A 141 6.77 -32.25 -15.71
CA ARG A 141 7.43 -33.05 -16.76
C ARG A 141 8.45 -32.22 -17.54
N LEU A 142 8.12 -30.98 -17.89
CA LEU A 142 9.04 -30.03 -18.54
C LEU A 142 10.24 -29.72 -17.65
N ARG A 143 10.06 -29.59 -16.33
CA ARG A 143 11.16 -29.40 -15.39
C ARG A 143 12.11 -30.60 -15.41
N VAL A 144 11.57 -31.83 -15.34
CA VAL A 144 12.37 -33.06 -15.43
C VAL A 144 13.11 -33.12 -16.76
N PHE A 145 12.42 -32.91 -17.88
CA PHE A 145 13.03 -32.92 -19.22
C PHE A 145 14.18 -31.91 -19.34
N ARG A 146 14.00 -30.67 -18.84
CA ARG A 146 15.06 -29.67 -18.82
C ARG A 146 16.27 -30.11 -18.01
N LEU A 147 16.05 -30.80 -16.89
CA LEU A 147 17.12 -31.29 -16.02
C LEU A 147 17.88 -32.48 -16.65
N SER A 148 17.16 -33.48 -17.15
CA SER A 148 17.74 -34.74 -17.64
C SER A 148 18.25 -34.65 -19.07
N ASN A 149 17.45 -34.09 -19.98
CA ASN A 149 17.73 -34.13 -21.42
C ASN A 149 18.53 -32.92 -21.87
N LEU A 150 18.21 -31.74 -21.35
CA LEU A 150 18.85 -30.48 -21.76
C LEU A 150 19.98 -30.03 -20.82
N ARG A 151 20.14 -30.69 -19.66
CA ARG A 151 21.11 -30.32 -18.60
C ARG A 151 20.98 -28.87 -18.10
N ILE A 152 19.77 -28.31 -18.15
CA ILE A 152 19.47 -26.96 -17.69
C ILE A 152 18.98 -27.01 -16.24
N HIS A 153 19.87 -26.70 -15.30
CA HIS A 153 19.57 -26.71 -13.86
C HIS A 153 18.75 -25.51 -13.39
N ALA A 154 18.80 -24.39 -14.11
CA ALA A 154 18.05 -23.18 -13.78
C ALA A 154 16.53 -23.39 -13.83
N ASN A 155 15.81 -22.79 -12.89
CA ASN A 155 14.35 -22.75 -12.89
C ASN A 155 13.79 -22.01 -14.11
N PHE A 156 12.48 -22.12 -14.34
CA PHE A 156 11.76 -21.26 -15.27
C PHE A 156 11.85 -19.79 -14.84
N ASN A 157 11.73 -18.91 -15.83
CA ASN A 157 11.77 -17.47 -15.59
C ASN A 157 10.62 -17.03 -14.67
N PHE A 158 10.80 -15.88 -14.01
CA PHE A 158 9.80 -15.35 -13.09
C PHE A 158 8.48 -14.98 -13.78
N HIS A 159 8.53 -14.60 -15.07
CA HIS A 159 7.35 -14.24 -15.85
C HIS A 159 6.39 -15.42 -16.01
N LEU A 160 6.94 -16.63 -16.21
CA LEU A 160 6.15 -17.86 -16.26
C LEU A 160 5.45 -18.10 -14.92
N CYS A 161 6.17 -17.94 -13.80
CA CYS A 161 5.56 -18.08 -12.47
C CYS A 161 4.39 -17.09 -12.29
N LEU A 162 4.58 -15.82 -12.70
CA LEU A 162 3.51 -14.82 -12.64
C LEU A 162 2.29 -15.25 -13.47
N LYS A 163 2.47 -15.66 -14.72
CA LYS A 163 1.36 -16.05 -15.60
C LYS A 163 0.66 -17.33 -15.14
N VAL A 164 1.40 -18.30 -14.62
CA VAL A 164 0.82 -19.49 -13.99
C VAL A 164 -0.01 -19.09 -12.76
N THR A 165 0.48 -18.17 -11.93
CA THR A 165 -0.30 -17.67 -10.78
C THR A 165 -1.54 -16.90 -11.21
N GLU A 166 -1.46 -16.07 -12.26
CA GLU A 166 -2.63 -15.38 -12.85
C GLU A 166 -3.68 -16.37 -13.35
N ALA A 167 -3.26 -17.45 -14.02
CA ALA A 167 -4.17 -18.52 -14.44
C ALA A 167 -4.80 -19.24 -13.23
N CYS A 168 -4.03 -19.53 -12.18
CA CYS A 168 -4.57 -20.14 -10.95
C CYS A 168 -5.64 -19.27 -10.29
N VAL A 169 -5.44 -17.95 -10.26
CA VAL A 169 -6.44 -17.01 -9.70
C VAL A 169 -7.69 -16.96 -10.57
N ARG A 170 -7.52 -16.86 -11.89
CA ARG A 170 -8.64 -16.81 -12.86
C ARG A 170 -9.52 -18.07 -12.81
N SER A 171 -8.92 -19.23 -12.58
CA SER A 171 -9.62 -20.52 -12.51
C SER A 171 -10.02 -20.93 -11.09
N ASP A 172 -9.96 -20.00 -10.12
CA ASP A 172 -10.24 -20.23 -8.68
C ASP A 172 -9.47 -21.43 -8.07
N ALA A 173 -8.29 -21.71 -8.61
CA ALA A 173 -7.41 -22.81 -8.24
C ALA A 173 -6.31 -22.33 -7.28
N LEU A 174 -6.69 -21.60 -6.22
CA LEU A 174 -5.76 -20.88 -5.33
C LEU A 174 -4.71 -21.77 -4.66
N GLU A 175 -5.06 -23.02 -4.36
CA GLU A 175 -4.12 -24.01 -3.80
C GLU A 175 -2.93 -24.28 -4.73
N TYR A 176 -3.14 -24.25 -6.05
CA TYR A 176 -2.06 -24.35 -7.02
C TYR A 176 -1.26 -23.05 -7.13
N GLY A 177 -1.91 -21.89 -7.02
CA GLY A 177 -1.24 -20.60 -6.88
C GLY A 177 -0.28 -20.60 -5.68
N MET A 178 -0.71 -21.13 -4.54
CA MET A 178 0.13 -21.30 -3.36
C MET A 178 1.28 -22.26 -3.60
N LYS A 179 1.07 -23.37 -4.32
CA LYS A 179 2.14 -24.30 -4.74
C LYS A 179 3.22 -23.61 -5.57
N ALA A 180 2.82 -22.73 -6.49
CA ALA A 180 3.76 -21.95 -7.32
C ALA A 180 4.62 -20.98 -6.50
N LEU A 181 4.11 -20.50 -5.35
CA LEU A 181 4.87 -19.58 -4.51
C LEU A 181 5.99 -20.25 -3.71
N TRP A 182 6.06 -21.57 -3.55
CA TRP A 182 7.14 -22.19 -2.77
C TRP A 182 8.49 -22.08 -3.48
N LYS A 183 9.54 -21.64 -2.78
CA LYS A 183 10.90 -21.51 -3.36
C LYS A 183 11.43 -22.84 -3.92
N HIS A 184 11.16 -23.95 -3.25
CA HIS A 184 11.59 -25.29 -3.64
C HIS A 184 10.43 -26.10 -4.23
N ASN A 185 9.72 -25.54 -5.21
CA ASN A 185 8.63 -26.26 -5.87
C ASN A 185 9.18 -27.23 -6.94
N VAL A 186 8.50 -28.37 -7.09
CA VAL A 186 8.84 -29.42 -8.07
C VAL A 186 8.62 -28.99 -9.52
N TYR A 187 7.84 -27.92 -9.74
CA TYR A 187 7.47 -27.39 -11.05
C TYR A 187 8.57 -26.50 -11.65
N GLY A 188 9.63 -26.21 -10.91
CA GLY A 188 10.72 -25.32 -11.34
C GLY A 188 10.30 -23.87 -11.53
N LEU A 189 9.21 -23.42 -10.91
CA LEU A 189 8.77 -22.02 -10.98
C LEU A 189 9.62 -21.15 -10.05
N THR A 190 9.95 -19.93 -10.46
CA THR A 190 10.69 -18.98 -9.63
C THR A 190 9.73 -17.98 -8.99
N PRO A 191 9.39 -18.12 -7.69
CA PRO A 191 8.41 -17.25 -7.05
C PRO A 191 8.96 -15.83 -6.91
N THR A 192 8.09 -14.85 -7.12
CA THR A 192 8.39 -13.44 -6.93
C THR A 192 7.31 -12.74 -6.11
N ILE A 193 7.63 -11.51 -5.70
CA ILE A 193 6.63 -10.64 -5.06
C ILE A 193 5.45 -10.35 -5.99
N SER A 194 5.67 -10.26 -7.30
CA SER A 194 4.61 -10.05 -8.30
C SER A 194 3.61 -11.21 -8.35
N SER A 195 4.09 -12.46 -8.36
CA SER A 195 3.21 -13.63 -8.28
C SER A 195 2.43 -13.65 -6.95
N ALA A 196 3.07 -13.30 -5.83
CA ALA A 196 2.37 -13.24 -4.55
C ALA A 196 1.35 -12.10 -4.49
N HIS A 197 1.63 -10.95 -5.12
CA HIS A 197 0.69 -9.84 -5.22
C HIS A 197 -0.59 -10.22 -5.94
N ARG A 198 -0.54 -11.06 -6.98
CA ARG A 198 -1.76 -11.54 -7.64
C ARG A 198 -2.68 -12.30 -6.69
N LEU A 199 -2.11 -13.18 -5.86
CA LEU A 199 -2.88 -13.91 -4.85
C LEU A 199 -3.35 -13.00 -3.70
N LEU A 200 -2.53 -12.02 -3.30
CA LEU A 200 -2.93 -11.04 -2.29
C LEU A 200 -4.06 -10.11 -2.77
N LEU A 201 -4.06 -9.73 -4.05
CA LEU A 201 -5.16 -8.95 -4.65
C LEU A 201 -6.46 -9.76 -4.63
N HIS A 202 -6.41 -11.04 -4.99
CA HIS A 202 -7.57 -11.92 -4.84
C HIS A 202 -8.08 -12.01 -3.39
N ALA A 203 -7.15 -12.15 -2.43
CA ALA A 203 -7.49 -12.13 -1.00
C ALA A 203 -8.11 -10.79 -0.57
N LYS A 204 -7.69 -9.68 -1.17
CA LYS A 204 -8.24 -8.35 -0.90
C LYS A 204 -9.67 -8.21 -1.38
N GLU A 205 -9.96 -8.67 -2.60
CA GLU A 205 -11.30 -8.61 -3.19
C GLU A 205 -12.33 -9.36 -2.33
N HIS A 206 -11.91 -10.47 -1.73
CA HIS A 206 -12.77 -11.32 -0.89
C HIS A 206 -12.62 -11.06 0.62
N ASN A 207 -11.79 -10.09 1.02
CA ASN A 207 -11.40 -9.87 2.43
C ASN A 207 -10.94 -11.16 3.16
N ASP A 208 -10.30 -12.09 2.45
CA ASP A 208 -9.85 -13.37 3.00
C ASP A 208 -8.56 -13.22 3.81
N VAL A 209 -8.74 -13.06 5.12
CA VAL A 209 -7.64 -12.96 6.09
C VAL A 209 -6.81 -14.23 6.15
N LYS A 210 -7.42 -15.41 6.05
CA LYS A 210 -6.72 -16.70 6.19
C LYS A 210 -5.78 -16.92 5.02
N LEU A 211 -6.24 -16.65 3.80
CA LEU A 211 -5.40 -16.71 2.60
C LEU A 211 -4.27 -15.68 2.66
N MET A 212 -4.56 -14.44 3.05
CA MET A 212 -3.55 -13.40 3.22
C MET A 212 -2.45 -13.82 4.21
N GLU A 213 -2.80 -14.38 5.38
CA GLU A 213 -1.82 -14.87 6.35
C GLU A 213 -0.95 -16.00 5.78
N LYS A 214 -1.56 -16.99 5.13
CA LYS A 214 -0.82 -18.08 4.45
C LYS A 214 0.18 -17.52 3.44
N ILE A 215 -0.22 -16.55 2.61
CA ILE A 215 0.68 -15.92 1.62
C ILE A 215 1.82 -15.18 2.32
N MET A 216 1.52 -14.38 3.36
CA MET A 216 2.52 -13.62 4.12
C MET A 216 3.53 -14.51 4.86
N ASP A 217 3.12 -15.70 5.27
CA ASP A 217 3.99 -16.73 5.84
C ASP A 217 4.90 -17.37 4.77
N VAL A 218 4.37 -17.67 3.58
CA VAL A 218 5.20 -18.16 2.46
C VAL A 218 6.21 -17.10 2.01
N LEU A 219 5.80 -15.84 1.90
CA LEU A 219 6.71 -14.72 1.60
C LEU A 219 7.85 -14.62 2.63
N LYS A 220 7.54 -14.84 3.93
CA LYS A 220 8.54 -14.89 5.00
C LYS A 220 9.51 -16.05 4.82
N LYS A 221 9.00 -17.27 4.61
CA LYS A 221 9.81 -18.49 4.46
C LYS A 221 10.74 -18.41 3.26
N ASN A 222 10.27 -17.80 2.17
CA ASN A 222 11.07 -17.62 0.96
C ASN A 222 12.07 -16.46 1.03
N LEU A 223 12.06 -15.67 2.11
CA LEU A 223 12.86 -14.45 2.26
C LEU A 223 12.62 -13.44 1.12
N LEU A 224 11.37 -13.34 0.63
CA LEU A 224 11.02 -12.39 -0.41
C LEU A 224 10.95 -10.96 0.17
N PRO A 225 11.42 -9.94 -0.56
CA PRO A 225 11.46 -8.58 -0.07
C PRO A 225 10.06 -8.02 0.14
N LEU A 226 9.86 -7.32 1.24
CA LEU A 226 8.61 -6.62 1.53
C LEU A 226 8.55 -5.33 0.71
N GLN A 227 7.53 -5.21 -0.13
CA GLN A 227 7.31 -4.01 -0.94
C GLN A 227 6.16 -3.15 -0.40
N PRO A 228 6.15 -1.83 -0.67
CA PRO A 228 5.08 -0.92 -0.26
C PRO A 228 3.68 -1.36 -0.71
N GLY A 229 3.53 -1.83 -1.95
CA GLY A 229 2.25 -2.34 -2.45
C GLY A 229 1.73 -3.57 -1.69
N THR A 230 2.63 -4.39 -1.14
CA THR A 230 2.24 -5.51 -0.26
C THR A 230 1.61 -4.99 1.03
N ALA A 231 2.16 -3.91 1.58
CA ALA A 231 1.64 -3.30 2.80
C ALA A 231 0.26 -2.68 2.56
N ASP A 232 0.04 -2.00 1.43
CA ASP A 232 -1.27 -1.47 1.08
C ASP A 232 -2.35 -2.55 1.05
N ILE A 233 -2.06 -3.69 0.41
CA ILE A 233 -3.01 -4.80 0.32
C ILE A 233 -3.27 -5.41 1.70
N VAL A 234 -2.22 -5.76 2.44
CA VAL A 234 -2.33 -6.41 3.75
C VAL A 234 -3.03 -5.50 4.77
N PHE A 235 -2.67 -4.21 4.79
CA PHE A 235 -3.28 -3.26 5.73
C PHE A 235 -4.75 -3.01 5.37
N SER A 236 -5.07 -2.92 4.07
CA SER A 236 -6.46 -2.79 3.62
C SER A 236 -7.31 -3.99 4.04
N ILE A 237 -6.83 -5.22 3.88
CA ILE A 237 -7.56 -6.43 4.33
C ILE A 237 -7.79 -6.39 5.84
N CYS A 238 -6.75 -6.09 6.61
CA CYS A 238 -6.86 -6.03 8.07
C CYS A 238 -7.79 -4.91 8.54
N TYR A 239 -7.79 -3.76 7.84
CA TYR A 239 -8.67 -2.63 8.10
C TYR A 239 -10.13 -2.99 7.84
N ASN A 240 -10.43 -3.53 6.65
CA ASN A 240 -11.78 -3.92 6.24
C ASN A 240 -12.39 -5.00 7.15
N THR A 241 -11.56 -5.90 7.66
CA THR A 241 -11.98 -6.99 8.57
C THR A 241 -11.92 -6.60 10.05
N ASN A 242 -11.64 -5.32 10.35
CA ASN A 242 -11.52 -4.78 11.71
C ASN A 242 -10.54 -5.60 12.61
N ASN A 243 -9.46 -6.13 12.03
CA ASN A 243 -8.47 -6.95 12.73
C ASN A 243 -7.21 -6.15 13.10
N TRP A 244 -7.30 -5.33 14.16
CA TRP A 244 -6.20 -4.50 14.63
C TRP A 244 -4.95 -5.30 15.04
N LYS A 245 -5.14 -6.44 15.72
CA LYS A 245 -4.04 -7.29 16.20
C LYS A 245 -3.16 -7.73 15.03
N LEU A 246 -3.78 -8.14 13.93
CA LEU A 246 -3.08 -8.56 12.73
C LEU A 246 -2.44 -7.39 11.98
N LEU A 247 -3.15 -6.27 11.87
CA LEU A 247 -2.61 -5.04 11.29
C LEU A 247 -1.34 -4.59 12.03
N SER A 248 -1.39 -4.48 13.36
CA SER A 248 -0.26 -4.08 14.21
C SER A 248 0.93 -5.04 14.08
N LYS A 249 0.67 -6.36 14.00
CA LYS A 249 1.72 -7.38 13.76
C LYS A 249 2.44 -7.12 12.43
N TYR A 250 1.72 -6.93 11.34
CA TYR A 250 2.33 -6.68 10.04
C TYR A 250 2.96 -5.30 9.94
N ALA A 251 2.32 -4.26 10.48
CA ALA A 251 2.88 -2.90 10.52
C ALA A 251 4.25 -2.87 11.19
N LYS A 252 4.41 -3.52 12.35
CA LYS A 252 5.72 -3.65 13.01
C LYS A 252 6.76 -4.32 12.11
N ARG A 253 6.37 -5.33 11.33
CA ARG A 253 7.26 -6.02 10.38
C ARG A 253 7.69 -5.10 9.23
N PHE A 254 6.75 -4.38 8.60
CA PHE A 254 7.05 -3.47 7.50
C PHE A 254 7.89 -2.27 7.94
N LEU A 255 7.56 -1.65 9.09
CA LEU A 255 8.30 -0.51 9.64
C LEU A 255 9.72 -0.91 10.07
N LYS A 256 9.91 -2.10 10.68
CA LYS A 256 11.25 -2.61 11.01
C LYS A 256 12.09 -2.91 9.77
N ALA A 257 11.46 -3.34 8.69
CA ALA A 257 12.13 -3.56 7.41
C ALA A 257 12.45 -2.25 6.66
N GLY A 258 12.08 -1.08 7.19
CA GLY A 258 12.35 0.22 6.57
C GLY A 258 11.60 0.43 5.26
N VAL A 259 10.46 -0.25 5.06
CA VAL A 259 9.70 -0.17 3.82
C VAL A 259 9.06 1.21 3.72
N LYS A 260 9.33 1.94 2.63
CA LYS A 260 8.69 3.22 2.33
C LYS A 260 7.21 3.03 1.99
N LEU A 261 6.35 3.01 2.99
CA LEU A 261 4.91 2.84 2.82
C LEU A 261 4.30 3.94 1.95
N HIS A 262 3.26 3.59 1.20
CA HIS A 262 2.44 4.55 0.49
C HIS A 262 1.53 5.32 1.46
N ARG A 263 0.98 6.44 0.96
CA ARG A 263 0.09 7.33 1.72
C ARG A 263 -1.12 6.56 2.30
N THR A 264 -1.75 5.73 1.49
CA THR A 264 -2.91 4.89 1.85
C THR A 264 -2.62 3.93 2.99
N ALA A 265 -1.44 3.28 2.99
CA ALA A 265 -1.03 2.40 4.08
C ALA A 265 -0.84 3.16 5.41
N TYR A 266 -0.28 4.38 5.37
CA TYR A 266 -0.19 5.22 6.57
C TYR A 266 -1.57 5.65 7.07
N ASP A 267 -2.44 6.10 6.16
CA ASP A 267 -3.82 6.50 6.49
C ASP A 267 -4.55 5.36 7.21
N ASN A 268 -4.59 4.16 6.61
CA ASN A 268 -5.25 2.99 7.20
C ASN A 268 -4.65 2.59 8.56
N LEU A 269 -3.32 2.61 8.69
CA LEU A 269 -2.63 2.24 9.93
C LEU A 269 -2.91 3.24 11.05
N MET A 270 -2.75 4.53 10.77
CA MET A 270 -2.88 5.59 11.79
C MET A 270 -4.34 5.83 12.17
N GLU A 271 -5.27 5.79 11.22
CA GLU A 271 -6.70 5.91 11.50
C GLU A 271 -7.19 4.74 12.37
N PHE A 272 -6.80 3.49 12.03
CA PHE A 272 -7.19 2.34 12.83
C PHE A 272 -6.53 2.37 14.21
N ALA A 273 -5.28 2.80 14.31
CA ALA A 273 -4.63 3.01 15.60
C ALA A 273 -5.38 4.04 16.48
N ALA A 274 -5.88 5.13 15.86
CA ALA A 274 -6.67 6.15 16.55
C ALA A 274 -8.03 5.62 17.02
N LYS A 275 -8.70 4.77 16.22
CA LYS A 275 -9.91 4.04 16.64
C LYS A 275 -9.67 3.08 17.80
N MET A 276 -8.45 2.54 17.90
CA MET A 276 -8.04 1.62 18.97
C MET A 276 -7.50 2.33 20.21
N GLY A 277 -7.27 3.64 20.15
CA GLY A 277 -6.63 4.40 21.23
C GLY A 277 -5.13 4.11 21.41
N ASP A 278 -4.45 3.56 20.41
CA ASP A 278 -3.02 3.21 20.50
C ASP A 278 -2.14 4.41 20.09
N ALA A 279 -2.06 5.40 20.97
CA ALA A 279 -1.26 6.61 20.76
C ALA A 279 0.22 6.30 20.47
N LYS A 280 0.78 5.28 21.14
CA LYS A 280 2.18 4.85 20.94
C LYS A 280 2.43 4.37 19.51
N SER A 281 1.52 3.58 18.95
CA SER A 281 1.62 3.13 17.56
C SER A 281 1.46 4.28 16.56
N ILE A 282 0.59 5.26 16.83
CA ILE A 282 0.42 6.45 15.98
C ILE A 282 1.73 7.26 15.93
N LEU A 283 2.28 7.65 17.09
CA LEU A 283 3.49 8.47 17.15
C LEU A 283 4.70 7.76 16.54
N LYS A 284 4.83 6.45 16.76
CA LYS A 284 5.89 5.66 16.12
C LYS A 284 5.73 5.61 14.60
N THR A 285 4.49 5.50 14.11
CA THR A 285 4.20 5.51 12.68
C THR A 285 4.48 6.88 12.08
N GLU A 286 4.16 7.96 12.80
CA GLU A 286 4.44 9.33 12.39
C GLU A 286 5.95 9.62 12.26
N GLN A 287 6.76 9.14 13.22
CA GLN A 287 8.22 9.22 13.13
C GLN A 287 8.78 8.51 11.90
N HIS A 288 8.13 7.44 11.45
CA HIS A 288 8.51 6.75 10.22
C HIS A 288 7.97 7.49 8.97
N ARG A 289 6.74 7.99 9.02
CA ARG A 289 6.07 8.73 7.94
C ARG A 289 6.84 9.99 7.57
N SER A 290 7.19 10.81 8.55
CA SER A 290 7.92 12.08 8.40
C SER A 290 9.29 11.94 7.72
N LYS A 291 9.93 10.76 7.79
CA LYS A 291 11.17 10.47 7.04
C LYS A 291 10.96 10.35 5.54
N HIS A 292 9.74 10.06 5.09
CA HIS A 292 9.44 9.68 3.72
C HIS A 292 8.41 10.58 3.03
N LEU A 293 7.52 11.20 3.79
CA LEU A 293 6.45 12.07 3.33
C LEU A 293 6.55 13.42 4.03
N LYS A 294 6.51 14.50 3.24
CA LYS A 294 6.58 15.87 3.76
C LYS A 294 5.26 16.29 4.40
N TRP A 295 4.16 16.08 3.68
CA TRP A 295 2.85 16.62 4.02
C TRP A 295 1.98 15.60 4.75
N HIS A 296 1.13 16.10 5.64
CA HIS A 296 0.07 15.30 6.24
C HIS A 296 -1.12 15.14 5.29
N THR A 297 -1.84 14.05 5.53
CA THR A 297 -3.18 13.83 5.04
C THR A 297 -4.15 14.20 6.16
N PHE A 298 -5.45 14.35 5.86
CA PHE A 298 -6.46 14.46 6.92
C PHE A 298 -6.37 13.27 7.88
N GLY A 299 -6.34 12.04 7.36
CA GLY A 299 -6.25 10.82 8.18
C GLY A 299 -5.05 10.79 9.11
N THR A 300 -3.84 11.03 8.59
CA THR A 300 -2.61 11.02 9.39
C THR A 300 -2.51 12.21 10.35
N GLY A 301 -2.90 13.42 9.93
CA GLY A 301 -2.86 14.62 10.77
C GLY A 301 -3.83 14.53 11.95
N PHE A 302 -5.09 14.17 11.68
CA PHE A 302 -6.09 13.98 12.73
C PHE A 302 -5.80 12.76 13.61
N ALA A 303 -5.20 11.69 13.08
CA ALA A 303 -4.73 10.59 13.93
C ALA A 303 -3.65 11.07 14.91
N CYS A 304 -2.70 11.92 14.49
CA CYS A 304 -1.72 12.53 15.39
C CYS A 304 -2.37 13.43 16.45
N ALA A 305 -3.34 14.25 16.07
CA ALA A 305 -4.10 15.08 17.02
C ALA A 305 -4.82 14.21 18.07
N LYS A 306 -5.49 13.14 17.64
CA LYS A 306 -6.13 12.14 18.52
C LYS A 306 -5.12 11.48 19.46
N ALA A 307 -3.91 11.16 18.98
CA ALA A 307 -2.84 10.62 19.82
C ALA A 307 -2.41 11.60 20.92
N TYR A 308 -2.26 12.89 20.60
CA TYR A 308 -1.92 13.91 21.59
C TYR A 308 -3.02 14.15 22.63
N LEU A 309 -4.29 14.07 22.23
CA LEU A 309 -5.42 14.10 23.17
C LEU A 309 -5.39 12.91 24.12
N ILE A 310 -5.10 11.70 23.63
CA ILE A 310 -4.92 10.52 24.48
C ILE A 310 -3.74 10.69 25.45
N GLU A 311 -2.69 11.42 25.05
CA GLU A 311 -1.54 11.74 25.90
C GLU A 311 -1.73 12.97 26.81
N ARG A 312 -2.94 13.55 26.90
CA ARG A 312 -3.25 14.75 27.71
C ARG A 312 -2.46 16.00 27.28
N LYS A 313 -2.28 16.19 25.97
CA LYS A 313 -1.55 17.33 25.38
C LYS A 313 -2.42 18.06 24.34
N PRO A 314 -3.50 18.73 24.76
CA PRO A 314 -4.45 19.38 23.86
C PRO A 314 -3.83 20.49 22.99
N GLU A 315 -2.81 21.19 23.49
CA GLU A 315 -2.13 22.25 22.75
C GLU A 315 -1.33 21.68 21.57
N ASN A 316 -0.67 20.53 21.78
CA ASN A 316 0.03 19.82 20.71
C ASN A 316 -0.96 19.28 19.67
N ALA A 317 -2.14 18.83 20.09
CA ALA A 317 -3.19 18.41 19.18
C ALA A 317 -3.65 19.58 18.29
N ALA A 318 -3.88 20.76 18.88
CA ALA A 318 -4.23 21.98 18.16
C ALA A 318 -3.10 22.42 17.19
N ALA A 319 -1.84 22.33 17.62
CA ALA A 319 -0.69 22.68 16.79
C ALA A 319 -0.58 21.81 15.52
N VAL A 320 -0.83 20.50 15.63
CA VAL A 320 -0.83 19.59 14.46
C VAL A 320 -1.95 19.94 13.48
N ILE A 321 -3.16 20.21 13.98
CA ILE A 321 -4.30 20.60 13.15
C ILE A 321 -4.02 21.96 12.48
N SER A 322 -3.42 22.91 13.20
CA SER A 322 -3.03 24.21 12.66
C SER A 322 -2.00 24.07 11.53
N LEU A 323 -0.96 23.25 11.73
CA LEU A 323 0.02 22.96 10.70
C LEU A 323 -0.64 22.33 9.47
N LEU A 324 -1.51 21.34 9.67
CA LEU A 324 -2.28 20.75 8.58
C LEU A 324 -3.12 21.81 7.83
N TYR A 325 -3.79 22.70 8.55
CA TYR A 325 -4.60 23.78 7.96
C TYR A 325 -3.76 24.74 7.10
N GLN A 326 -2.55 25.09 7.55
CA GLN A 326 -1.62 25.95 6.81
C GLN A 326 -1.10 25.30 5.52
N GLU A 327 -0.91 23.98 5.53
CA GLU A 327 -0.38 23.22 4.38
C GLU A 327 -1.46 22.85 3.34
N LEU A 328 -2.74 23.02 3.68
CA LEU A 328 -3.86 22.65 2.81
C LEU A 328 -4.18 23.73 1.76
N PRO A 329 -4.55 23.33 0.53
CA PRO A 329 -5.15 24.25 -0.45
C PRO A 329 -6.44 24.88 0.10
N ASP A 330 -6.74 26.12 -0.28
CA ASP A 330 -7.91 26.85 0.21
C ASP A 330 -9.23 26.10 0.02
N ALA A 331 -9.37 25.41 -1.12
CA ALA A 331 -10.55 24.58 -1.40
C ALA A 331 -10.77 23.45 -0.38
N LYS A 332 -9.75 23.05 0.38
CA LYS A 332 -9.83 21.97 1.37
C LYS A 332 -9.91 22.44 2.82
N LYS A 333 -9.63 23.71 3.09
CA LYS A 333 -9.66 24.29 4.44
C LYS A 333 -11.04 24.17 5.13
N PRO A 334 -12.18 24.34 4.42
CA PRO A 334 -13.49 24.16 5.05
C PRO A 334 -13.70 22.77 5.66
N PHE A 335 -13.17 21.71 5.03
CA PHE A 335 -13.31 20.33 5.54
C PHE A 335 -12.56 20.07 6.85
N VAL A 336 -11.65 20.96 7.27
CA VAL A 336 -11.00 20.86 8.58
C VAL A 336 -12.03 21.02 9.69
N ALA A 337 -13.01 21.92 9.54
CA ALA A 337 -14.07 22.09 10.52
C ALA A 337 -14.93 20.81 10.64
N ASP A 338 -15.27 20.19 9.50
CA ASP A 338 -16.03 18.94 9.46
C ASP A 338 -15.29 17.80 10.19
N GLU A 339 -13.97 17.67 9.97
CA GLU A 339 -13.17 16.64 10.64
C GLU A 339 -12.95 16.94 12.13
N VAL A 340 -12.90 18.21 12.54
CA VAL A 340 -12.91 18.57 13.97
C VAL A 340 -14.25 18.20 14.59
N GLN A 341 -15.38 18.44 13.91
CA GLN A 341 -16.69 18.02 14.40
C GLN A 341 -16.75 16.50 14.57
N LYS A 342 -16.30 15.72 13.59
CA LYS A 342 -16.23 14.24 13.71
C LYS A 342 -15.31 13.77 14.83
N LEU A 343 -14.20 14.47 15.06
CA LEU A 343 -13.31 14.18 16.19
C LEU A 343 -14.04 14.38 17.53
N VAL A 344 -14.96 15.34 17.61
CA VAL A 344 -15.73 15.65 18.83
C VAL A 344 -16.91 14.70 19.02
N SER A 345 -17.70 14.46 17.97
CA SER A 345 -18.96 13.73 18.10
C SER A 345 -18.83 12.22 17.91
N GLU A 346 -18.05 11.77 16.93
CA GLU A 346 -17.99 10.34 16.55
C GLU A 346 -16.88 9.61 17.31
N TRP A 347 -15.67 10.16 17.31
CA TRP A 347 -14.46 9.45 17.77
C TRP A 347 -14.49 9.03 19.26
N PRO A 348 -14.93 9.86 20.23
CA PRO A 348 -14.98 9.45 21.63
C PRO A 348 -15.87 8.23 21.82
N SER A 349 -17.03 8.19 21.16
CA SER A 349 -17.95 7.05 21.22
C SER A 349 -17.31 5.76 20.65
N GLU A 350 -16.57 5.85 19.54
CA GLU A 350 -15.88 4.71 18.95
C GLU A 350 -14.76 4.17 19.83
N LEU A 351 -14.02 5.07 20.48
CA LEU A 351 -12.91 4.75 21.36
C LEU A 351 -13.41 4.05 22.64
N LEU A 352 -14.49 4.58 23.23
CA LEU A 352 -15.07 4.07 24.47
C LEU A 352 -15.72 2.69 24.29
N LYS A 353 -16.24 2.35 23.11
CA LYS A 353 -16.77 0.99 22.80
C LYS A 353 -15.72 -0.11 22.99
N ARG A 354 -14.43 0.22 22.91
CA ARG A 354 -13.32 -0.75 22.98
C ARG A 354 -12.63 -0.78 24.35
N LYS A 355 -13.00 0.11 25.27
CA LYS A 355 -12.48 0.20 26.64
C LYS A 355 -13.50 -0.32 27.65
N LYS A 356 -13.04 -0.85 28.78
CA LYS A 356 -13.89 -1.42 29.83
C LYS A 356 -13.46 -0.90 31.21
N GLY A 357 -14.44 -0.75 32.11
CA GLY A 357 -14.19 -0.40 33.52
C GLY A 357 -13.63 1.01 33.72
N GLU A 358 -12.76 1.15 34.71
CA GLU A 358 -12.19 2.44 35.16
C GLU A 358 -11.38 3.16 34.08
N GLU A 359 -10.70 2.43 33.18
CA GLU A 359 -9.98 3.04 32.05
C GLU A 359 -10.92 3.82 31.12
N LYS A 360 -12.17 3.37 31.00
CA LYS A 360 -13.17 4.01 30.13
C LYS A 360 -13.61 5.35 30.72
N GLU A 361 -13.89 5.38 32.02
CA GLU A 361 -14.33 6.59 32.72
C GLU A 361 -13.20 7.62 32.82
N ALA A 362 -11.98 7.19 33.16
CA ALA A 362 -10.81 8.08 33.18
C ALA A 362 -10.53 8.69 31.81
N LEU A 363 -10.66 7.91 30.73
CA LEU A 363 -10.48 8.40 29.36
C LEU A 363 -11.61 9.36 28.96
N LEU A 364 -12.86 9.08 29.32
CA LEU A 364 -13.98 9.97 29.04
C LEU A 364 -13.81 11.32 29.74
N GLU A 365 -13.50 11.31 31.03
CA GLU A 365 -13.25 12.53 31.79
C GLU A 365 -12.07 13.32 31.18
N SER A 366 -11.04 12.59 30.74
CA SER A 366 -9.90 13.23 30.11
C SER A 366 -10.26 13.95 28.80
N LEU A 367 -11.10 13.33 27.97
CA LEU A 367 -11.53 13.92 26.71
C LEU A 367 -12.49 15.10 26.92
N ARG A 368 -13.34 15.04 27.96
CA ARG A 368 -14.22 16.15 28.35
C ARG A 368 -13.44 17.38 28.77
N SER A 369 -12.28 17.23 29.42
CA SER A 369 -11.43 18.37 29.75
C SER A 369 -10.60 18.85 28.56
N ASP A 370 -10.03 17.94 27.77
CA ASP A 370 -8.96 18.28 26.83
C ASP A 370 -9.46 18.76 25.46
N ILE A 371 -10.61 18.24 24.99
CA ILE A 371 -11.16 18.65 23.69
C ILE A 371 -11.55 20.14 23.70
N PRO A 372 -12.23 20.69 24.74
CA PRO A 372 -12.47 22.12 24.83
C PRO A 372 -11.20 22.96 24.80
N VAL A 373 -10.14 22.54 25.53
CA VAL A 373 -8.84 23.25 25.54
C VAL A 373 -8.19 23.26 24.16
N MET A 374 -8.26 22.14 23.43
CA MET A 374 -7.79 22.05 22.05
C MET A 374 -8.57 23.02 21.13
N ILE A 375 -9.90 23.10 21.27
CA ILE A 375 -10.75 23.98 20.46
C ILE A 375 -10.47 25.45 20.76
N SER A 376 -10.35 25.82 22.03
CA SER A 376 -9.94 27.18 22.43
C SER A 376 -8.57 27.55 21.86
N SER A 377 -7.63 26.61 21.84
CA SER A 377 -6.32 26.80 21.21
C SER A 377 -6.43 27.01 19.70
N LEU A 378 -7.27 26.24 19.00
CA LEU A 378 -7.51 26.43 17.56
C LEU A 378 -8.12 27.80 17.25
N LEU A 379 -9.09 28.25 18.06
CA LEU A 379 -9.70 29.58 17.94
C LEU A 379 -8.68 30.69 18.12
N SER A 380 -7.77 30.56 19.09
CA SER A 380 -6.70 31.53 19.32
C SER A 380 -5.73 31.66 18.13
N ILE A 381 -5.62 30.60 17.32
CA ILE A 381 -4.76 30.54 16.13
C ILE A 381 -5.53 30.99 14.86
N GLY A 382 -6.81 31.36 14.99
CA GLY A 382 -7.64 31.86 13.89
C GLY A 382 -8.35 30.77 13.08
N ILE A 383 -8.36 29.52 13.57
CA ILE A 383 -9.18 28.45 13.01
C ILE A 383 -10.45 28.41 13.85
N ALA A 384 -11.58 28.83 13.27
CA ALA A 384 -12.87 28.84 13.92
C ALA A 384 -13.74 27.66 13.44
N PRO A 385 -13.54 26.44 13.96
CA PRO A 385 -14.45 25.36 13.67
C PRO A 385 -15.76 25.64 14.45
N THR A 386 -16.89 25.71 13.76
CA THR A 386 -18.22 25.68 14.40
C THR A 386 -18.42 24.26 14.94
N VAL A 387 -18.04 24.05 16.20
CA VAL A 387 -18.12 22.73 16.86
C VAL A 387 -19.23 22.72 17.90
N ASN A 388 -20.11 21.73 17.82
CA ASN A 388 -21.12 21.52 18.86
C ASN A 388 -20.53 20.70 20.02
N LEU A 389 -20.13 21.38 21.09
CA LEU A 389 -19.58 20.76 22.29
C LEU A 389 -20.63 20.00 23.13
N ASP A 390 -21.93 20.23 22.90
CA ASP A 390 -22.98 19.47 23.59
C ASP A 390 -23.03 18.00 23.15
N GLU A 391 -22.51 17.68 21.95
CA GLU A 391 -22.41 16.30 21.45
C GLU A 391 -21.31 15.48 22.13
N LEU A 392 -20.44 16.13 22.89
CA LEU A 392 -19.39 15.50 23.72
C LEU A 392 -19.99 14.81 24.96
N LYS A 393 -21.31 14.96 25.17
CA LYS A 393 -22.13 14.21 26.13
C LYS A 393 -22.43 12.80 25.59
N CYS A 394 -21.40 11.97 25.47
CA CYS A 394 -21.59 10.51 25.47
C CYS A 394 -22.06 10.03 26.84
#